data_AF-A0AAW9I835-F1
#
_entry.id   AF-A0AAW9I835-F1
#
_cell.length_a   1.000
_cell.length_b   1.000
_cell.length_c   1.000
_cell.angle_alpha   90.00
_cell.angle_beta   90.00
_cell.angle_gamma   90.00
#
_symmetry.space_group_name_H-M   'P 1'
#
loop_
_entity.id
_entity.type
_entity.pdbx_description
1 polymer ?
#
loop_
_entity_poly.entity_id
_entity_poly.type
_entity_poly.pdbx_seq_one_letter_code
_entity_poly.pdbx_strand_id
1 'polypeptide(L)'
;PGFSGADLENLANEAALLAVRKNEKLIGMLDFEEAITRVIAGPEKKSRAISEHDRKLTAYHEAGHAVVMKLLEHADPVHEISIIPRGMAGGYTMHLPREDRAYTSKEKLRDDMVGLLGGRLAEKIILSDISTGAKNDIDRASAIARAMVMEYGMSEKLGTISYGNDNNEVFIGRNLGRSRNFSEEVGAEIDKEVKRFI
;
A
#
# COMPACT_ATOMS: atom_id res chain seq x y z
N PRO A 1 -5.67 -12.34 -7.50
CA PRO A 1 -4.25 -12.79 -7.48
C PRO A 1 -3.70 -12.69 -6.06
N GLY A 2 -2.81 -13.60 -5.65
CA GLY A 2 -2.17 -13.55 -4.33
C GLY A 2 -2.98 -14.08 -3.14
N PHE A 3 -4.16 -14.69 -3.36
CA PHE A 3 -4.94 -15.35 -2.30
C PHE A 3 -4.53 -16.81 -2.14
N SER A 4 -4.42 -17.28 -0.89
CA SER A 4 -4.25 -18.70 -0.57
C SER A 4 -5.57 -19.46 -0.67
N GLY A 5 -5.51 -20.80 -0.62
CA GLY A 5 -6.74 -21.63 -0.60
C GLY A 5 -7.66 -21.31 0.57
N ALA A 6 -7.08 -21.02 1.75
CA ALA A 6 -7.84 -20.62 2.93
C ALA A 6 -8.52 -19.24 2.73
N ASP A 7 -7.86 -18.32 2.03
CA ASP A 7 -8.46 -17.02 1.75
C ASP A 7 -9.60 -17.14 0.73
N LEU A 8 -9.47 -18.02 -0.26
CA LEU A 8 -10.54 -18.30 -1.23
C LEU A 8 -11.76 -18.94 -0.56
N GLU A 9 -11.55 -19.85 0.39
CA GLU A 9 -12.63 -20.40 1.21
C GLU A 9 -13.34 -19.30 2.02
N ASN A 10 -12.57 -18.45 2.69
CA ASN A 10 -13.12 -17.33 3.47
C ASN A 10 -13.88 -16.34 2.58
N LEU A 11 -13.36 -16.03 1.40
CA LEU A 11 -13.98 -15.13 0.42
C LEU A 11 -15.30 -15.70 -0.13
N ALA A 12 -15.34 -16.99 -0.45
CA ALA A 12 -16.58 -17.65 -0.87
C ALA A 12 -17.63 -17.66 0.25
N ASN A 13 -17.21 -17.86 1.50
CA ASN A 13 -18.08 -17.78 2.66
C ASN A 13 -18.64 -16.36 2.88
N GLU A 14 -17.81 -15.32 2.78
CA GLU A 14 -18.27 -13.93 2.88
C GLU A 14 -19.25 -13.56 1.75
N ALA A 15 -19.00 -14.01 0.51
CA ALA A 15 -19.93 -13.81 -0.61
C ALA A 15 -21.30 -14.46 -0.34
N ALA A 16 -21.30 -15.68 0.19
CA ALA A 16 -22.53 -16.37 0.59
C ALA A 16 -23.29 -15.62 1.69
N LEU A 17 -22.59 -15.12 2.71
CA LEU A 17 -23.20 -14.33 3.79
C LEU A 17 -23.80 -13.02 3.29
N LEU A 18 -23.17 -12.37 2.30
CA LEU A 18 -23.69 -11.16 1.67
C LEU A 18 -24.98 -11.43 0.88
N ALA A 19 -25.01 -12.49 0.08
CA ALA A 19 -26.21 -12.90 -0.66
C ALA A 19 -27.38 -13.20 0.30
N VAL A 20 -27.11 -13.93 1.40
CA VAL A 20 -28.11 -14.23 2.44
C VAL A 20 -28.65 -12.95 3.10
N ARG A 21 -27.80 -11.97 3.40
CA ARG A 21 -28.23 -10.68 3.97
C ARG A 21 -29.15 -9.88 3.03
N LYS A 22 -28.98 -10.04 1.72
CA LYS A 22 -29.84 -9.43 0.70
C LYS A 22 -31.09 -10.27 0.40
N ASN A 23 -31.23 -11.43 1.06
CA ASN A 23 -32.30 -12.40 0.84
C ASN A 23 -32.32 -12.94 -0.61
N GLU A 24 -31.13 -13.05 -1.22
CA GLU A 24 -30.94 -13.59 -2.58
C GLU A 24 -30.82 -15.12 -2.55
N LYS A 25 -31.29 -15.77 -3.62
CA LYS A 25 -31.30 -17.24 -3.74
C LYS A 25 -30.04 -17.82 -4.39
N LEU A 26 -29.27 -16.98 -5.07
CA LEU A 26 -28.05 -17.35 -5.79
C LEU A 26 -26.97 -16.32 -5.42
N ILE A 27 -25.73 -16.77 -5.33
CA ILE A 27 -24.57 -15.90 -5.10
C ILE A 27 -24.17 -15.30 -6.45
N GLY A 28 -24.21 -13.98 -6.57
CA GLY A 28 -23.86 -13.26 -7.80
C GLY A 28 -22.41 -12.78 -7.80
N MET A 29 -21.94 -12.31 -8.97
CA MET A 29 -20.60 -11.72 -9.09
C MET A 29 -20.43 -10.47 -8.19
N LEU A 30 -21.49 -9.69 -8.02
CA LEU A 30 -21.50 -8.52 -7.13
C LEU A 30 -21.25 -8.88 -5.66
N ASP A 31 -21.66 -10.08 -5.21
CA ASP A 31 -21.37 -10.55 -3.85
C ASP A 31 -19.90 -10.95 -3.70
N PHE A 32 -19.32 -11.54 -4.75
CA PHE A 32 -17.89 -11.84 -4.80
C PHE A 32 -17.04 -10.57 -4.82
N GLU A 33 -17.41 -9.56 -5.62
CA GLU A 33 -16.73 -8.26 -5.65
C GLU A 33 -16.78 -7.58 -4.28
N GLU A 34 -17.95 -7.51 -3.63
CA GLU A 34 -18.07 -6.94 -2.29
C GLU A 34 -17.33 -7.78 -1.24
N ALA A 35 -17.31 -9.12 -1.37
CA ALA A 35 -16.54 -9.99 -0.48
C ALA A 35 -15.03 -9.75 -0.62
N ILE A 36 -14.51 -9.64 -1.85
CA ILE A 36 -13.11 -9.30 -2.12
C ILE A 36 -12.76 -7.98 -1.45
N THR A 37 -13.56 -6.93 -1.71
CA THR A 37 -13.34 -5.61 -1.14
C THR A 37 -13.42 -5.63 0.38
N ARG A 38 -14.30 -6.44 0.97
CA ARG A 38 -14.42 -6.59 2.43
C ARG A 38 -13.23 -7.34 3.05
N VAL A 39 -12.68 -8.34 2.37
CA VAL A 39 -11.49 -9.06 2.82
C VAL A 39 -10.25 -8.16 2.76
N ILE A 40 -10.12 -7.35 1.70
CA ILE A 40 -8.96 -6.47 1.49
C ILE A 40 -9.04 -5.19 2.33
N ALA A 41 -10.15 -4.45 2.25
CA ALA A 41 -10.30 -3.11 2.85
C ALA A 41 -11.11 -3.11 4.16
N GLY A 42 -11.75 -4.23 4.52
CA GLY A 42 -12.63 -4.34 5.67
C GLY A 42 -14.08 -3.93 5.37
N PRO A 43 -14.96 -4.02 6.38
CA PRO A 43 -16.38 -3.70 6.23
C PRO A 43 -16.62 -2.20 6.03
N GLU A 44 -17.64 -1.88 5.25
CA GLU A 44 -18.14 -0.52 5.04
C GLU A 44 -18.69 0.11 6.34
N LYS A 45 -18.30 1.35 6.62
CA LYS A 45 -18.79 2.12 7.77
C LYS A 45 -19.98 3.01 7.39
N LYS A 46 -21.18 2.43 7.42
CA LYS A 46 -22.43 3.15 7.08
C LYS A 46 -22.86 4.23 8.09
N SER A 47 -22.39 4.17 9.33
CA SER A 47 -22.85 5.06 10.42
C SER A 47 -21.99 6.31 10.63
N ARG A 48 -20.86 6.45 9.94
CA ARG A 48 -19.95 7.58 10.13
C ARG A 48 -20.44 8.76 9.28
N ALA A 49 -20.97 9.80 9.92
CA ALA A 49 -21.19 11.07 9.26
C ALA A 49 -19.83 11.65 8.84
N ILE A 50 -19.60 11.79 7.54
CA ILE A 50 -18.38 12.38 6.96
C ILE A 50 -18.72 13.83 6.61
N SER A 51 -17.87 14.77 7.06
CA SER A 51 -18.03 16.17 6.68
C SER A 51 -17.79 16.35 5.18
N GLU A 52 -18.39 17.36 4.54
CA GLU A 52 -18.10 17.65 3.13
C GLU A 52 -16.60 17.92 2.89
N HIS A 53 -15.95 18.55 3.87
CA HIS A 53 -14.52 18.81 3.86
C HIS A 53 -13.71 17.50 3.81
N ASP A 54 -13.97 16.57 4.73
CA ASP A 54 -13.25 15.30 4.77
C ASP A 54 -13.54 14.44 3.54
N ARG A 55 -14.78 14.47 3.04
CA ARG A 55 -15.15 13.77 1.79
C ARG A 55 -14.37 14.32 0.60
N LYS A 56 -14.23 15.65 0.50
CA LYS A 56 -13.47 16.31 -0.55
C LYS A 56 -11.98 15.99 -0.44
N LEU A 57 -11.43 15.99 0.78
CA LEU A 57 -10.05 15.62 1.04
C LEU A 57 -9.77 14.19 0.58
N THR A 58 -10.56 13.22 1.03
CA THR A 58 -10.44 11.81 0.59
C THR A 58 -10.58 11.70 -0.93
N ALA A 59 -11.53 12.40 -1.55
CA ALA A 59 -11.71 12.34 -3.00
C ALA A 59 -10.48 12.79 -3.78
N TYR A 60 -9.84 13.90 -3.40
CA TYR A 60 -8.60 14.32 -4.07
C TYR A 60 -7.43 13.41 -3.74
N HIS A 61 -7.36 12.87 -2.53
CA HIS A 61 -6.33 11.93 -2.13
C HIS A 61 -6.37 10.66 -2.99
N GLU A 62 -7.52 9.99 -3.06
CA GLU A 62 -7.69 8.77 -3.86
C GLU A 62 -7.56 9.04 -5.36
N ALA A 63 -8.09 10.18 -5.84
CA ALA A 63 -7.88 10.58 -7.23
C ALA A 63 -6.40 10.81 -7.56
N GLY A 64 -5.62 11.33 -6.61
CA GLY A 64 -4.18 11.51 -6.74
C GLY A 64 -3.44 10.19 -6.99
N HIS A 65 -3.73 9.18 -6.18
CA HIS A 65 -3.19 7.82 -6.41
C HIS A 65 -3.61 7.30 -7.78
N ALA A 66 -4.90 7.36 -8.10
CA ALA A 66 -5.43 6.78 -9.31
C ALA A 66 -4.85 7.40 -10.59
N VAL A 67 -4.77 8.74 -10.65
CA VAL A 67 -4.23 9.46 -11.82
C VAL A 67 -2.75 9.16 -11.99
N VAL A 68 -1.97 9.21 -10.91
CA VAL A 68 -0.53 8.94 -10.97
C VAL A 68 -0.29 7.49 -11.40
N MET A 69 -0.91 6.51 -10.75
CA MET A 69 -0.75 5.09 -11.09
C MET A 69 -1.19 4.78 -12.52
N LYS A 70 -2.21 5.49 -13.04
CA LYS A 70 -2.67 5.30 -14.43
C LYS A 70 -1.64 5.75 -15.48
N LEU A 71 -0.79 6.73 -15.15
CA LEU A 71 0.18 7.32 -16.06
C LEU A 71 1.56 6.67 -15.98
N LEU A 72 1.84 5.95 -14.89
CA LEU A 72 3.10 5.22 -14.71
C LEU A 72 3.15 3.97 -15.59
N GLU A 73 4.31 3.72 -16.19
CA GLU A 73 4.47 2.63 -17.16
C GLU A 73 4.47 1.26 -16.49
N HIS A 74 5.11 1.16 -15.32
CA HIS A 74 5.30 -0.12 -14.64
C HIS A 74 4.25 -0.38 -13.57
N ALA A 75 3.46 0.62 -13.17
CA ALA A 75 2.44 0.50 -12.14
C ALA A 75 1.33 -0.49 -12.51
N ASP A 76 0.76 -1.13 -11.49
CA ASP A 76 -0.37 -2.03 -11.67
C ASP A 76 -1.64 -1.23 -11.99
N PRO A 77 -2.51 -1.73 -12.91
CA PRO A 77 -3.70 -0.99 -13.31
C PRO A 77 -4.66 -0.80 -12.15
N VAL A 78 -5.16 0.43 -12.02
CA VAL A 78 -6.25 0.76 -11.10
C VAL A 78 -7.51 0.00 -11.51
N HIS A 79 -8.08 -0.74 -10.56
CA HIS A 79 -9.30 -1.52 -10.74
C HIS A 79 -10.52 -0.81 -10.17
N GLU A 80 -10.42 -0.30 -8.95
CA GLU A 80 -11.53 0.36 -8.26
C GLU A 80 -11.01 1.53 -7.42
N ILE A 81 -11.79 2.62 -7.38
CA ILE A 81 -11.52 3.79 -6.55
C ILE A 81 -12.79 4.08 -5.76
N SER A 82 -12.66 4.23 -4.45
CA SER A 82 -13.80 4.54 -3.59
C SER A 82 -13.43 5.52 -2.50
N ILE A 83 -14.33 6.45 -2.25
CA ILE A 83 -14.24 7.42 -1.14
C ILE A 83 -15.11 7.00 0.05
N ILE A 84 -15.65 5.77 0.00
CA ILE A 84 -16.49 5.23 1.05
C ILE A 84 -15.57 4.65 2.14
N PRO A 85 -15.70 5.08 3.40
CA PRO A 85 -14.82 4.63 4.46
C PRO A 85 -15.02 3.14 4.74
N ARG A 86 -13.92 2.40 4.71
CA ARG A 86 -13.87 0.96 5.05
C ARG A 86 -12.79 0.72 6.09
N GLY A 87 -13.10 -0.10 7.10
CA GLY A 87 -12.12 -0.42 8.16
C GLY A 87 -11.53 0.84 8.82
N MET A 88 -10.21 1.01 8.74
CA MET A 88 -9.50 2.21 9.25
C MET A 88 -9.30 3.30 8.19
N ALA A 89 -9.58 3.03 6.91
CA ALA A 89 -9.34 3.93 5.80
C ALA A 89 -10.52 4.86 5.53
N GLY A 90 -10.22 6.10 5.10
CA GLY A 90 -11.22 7.09 4.68
C GLY A 90 -11.75 6.87 3.26
N GLY A 91 -10.92 6.25 2.42
CA GLY A 91 -11.17 5.80 1.06
C GLY A 91 -10.11 4.77 0.68
N TYR A 92 -10.13 4.28 -0.56
CA TYR A 92 -9.09 3.40 -1.08
C TYR A 92 -9.02 3.45 -2.61
N THR A 93 -7.82 3.17 -3.11
CA THR A 93 -7.52 2.94 -4.52
C THR A 93 -6.97 1.53 -4.68
N MET A 94 -7.76 0.64 -5.26
CA MET A 94 -7.39 -0.77 -5.47
C MET A 94 -6.75 -0.94 -6.85
N HIS A 95 -5.55 -1.51 -6.87
CA HIS A 95 -4.84 -1.93 -8.08
C HIS A 95 -4.76 -3.44 -8.13
N LEU A 96 -4.86 -4.01 -9.33
CA LEU A 96 -4.77 -5.46 -9.53
C LEU A 96 -3.53 -5.78 -10.37
N PRO A 97 -2.59 -6.59 -9.82
CA PRO A 97 -1.44 -7.06 -10.58
C PRO A 97 -1.90 -7.83 -11.82
N ARG A 98 -1.29 -7.54 -12.97
CA ARG A 98 -1.56 -8.26 -14.22
C ARG A 98 -0.94 -9.64 -14.28
N GLU A 99 0.19 -9.80 -13.59
CA GLU A 99 1.03 -10.99 -13.65
C GLU A 99 1.57 -11.27 -12.25
N ASP A 100 1.64 -12.55 -11.88
CA ASP A 100 2.37 -12.96 -10.69
C ASP A 100 3.87 -12.88 -10.99
N ARG A 101 4.55 -11.89 -10.39
CA ARG A 101 5.97 -11.63 -10.64
C ARG A 101 6.82 -12.19 -9.51
N ALA A 102 7.86 -12.95 -9.88
CA ALA A 102 8.86 -13.44 -8.93
C ALA A 102 9.92 -12.37 -8.58
N TYR A 103 10.11 -11.37 -9.45
CA TYR A 103 11.14 -10.34 -9.31
C TYR A 103 10.58 -8.95 -9.66
N THR A 104 11.09 -7.92 -8.98
CA THR A 104 10.65 -6.52 -9.15
C THR A 104 11.84 -5.65 -9.57
N SER A 105 11.70 -4.87 -10.65
CA SER A 105 12.75 -3.98 -11.14
C SER A 105 12.87 -2.69 -10.30
N LYS A 106 14.01 -2.01 -10.40
CA LYS A 106 14.22 -0.69 -9.78
C LYS A 106 13.19 0.34 -10.25
N GLU A 107 12.83 0.31 -11.54
CA GLU A 107 11.84 1.23 -12.12
C GLU A 107 10.44 0.97 -11.58
N LYS A 108 10.03 -0.31 -11.45
CA LYS A 108 8.76 -0.66 -10.82
C LYS A 108 8.70 -0.18 -9.36
N LEU A 109 9.75 -0.37 -8.58
CA LEU A 109 9.78 0.10 -7.18
C LEU A 109 9.71 1.64 -7.11
N ARG A 110 10.33 2.35 -8.07
CA ARG A 110 10.19 3.81 -8.18
C ARG A 110 8.76 4.21 -8.51
N ASP A 111 8.15 3.56 -9.49
CA ASP A 111 6.75 3.81 -9.86
C ASP A 111 5.81 3.52 -8.68
N ASP A 112 6.06 2.46 -7.91
CA ASP A 112 5.27 2.13 -6.73
C ASP A 112 5.40 3.20 -5.64
N MET A 113 6.60 3.73 -5.40
CA MET A 113 6.79 4.87 -4.50
C MET A 113 6.07 6.13 -5.00
N VAL A 114 6.15 6.43 -6.30
CA VAL A 114 5.47 7.58 -6.91
C VAL A 114 3.95 7.44 -6.79
N GLY A 115 3.42 6.24 -7.03
CA GLY A 115 2.00 5.91 -6.86
C GLY A 115 1.53 6.10 -5.42
N LEU A 116 2.30 5.66 -4.43
CA LEU A 116 2.01 5.86 -3.00
C LEU A 116 2.05 7.34 -2.61
N LEU A 117 2.97 8.13 -3.14
CA LEU A 117 3.06 9.56 -2.79
C LEU A 117 2.07 10.45 -3.56
N GLY A 118 1.36 9.89 -4.54
CA GLY A 118 0.39 10.60 -5.39
C GLY A 118 -0.77 11.25 -4.63
N GLY A 119 -1.35 10.56 -3.64
CA GLY A 119 -2.47 11.10 -2.86
C GLY A 119 -2.07 12.34 -2.05
N ARG A 120 -0.93 12.28 -1.36
CA ARG A 120 -0.37 13.43 -0.62
C ARG A 120 -0.04 14.60 -1.55
N LEU A 121 0.49 14.34 -2.73
CA LEU A 121 0.80 15.39 -3.72
C LEU A 121 -0.48 16.08 -4.20
N ALA A 122 -1.54 15.31 -4.46
CA ALA A 122 -2.84 15.86 -4.87
C ALA A 122 -3.46 16.75 -3.79
N GLU A 123 -3.41 16.34 -2.52
CA GLU A 123 -3.81 17.21 -1.40
C GLU A 123 -3.03 18.52 -1.42
N LYS A 124 -1.70 18.45 -1.49
CA LYS A 124 -0.84 19.64 -1.45
C LYS A 124 -1.13 20.61 -2.60
N ILE A 125 -1.35 20.11 -3.81
CA ILE A 125 -1.57 20.96 -5.00
C ILE A 125 -2.97 21.57 -4.99
N ILE A 126 -4.00 20.75 -4.72
CA ILE A 126 -5.40 21.17 -4.91
C ILE A 126 -5.99 21.79 -3.65
N LEU A 127 -5.65 21.26 -2.47
CA LEU A 127 -6.17 21.74 -1.18
C LEU A 127 -5.24 22.76 -0.54
N SER A 128 -4.01 22.92 -1.07
CA SER A 128 -2.97 23.79 -0.49
C SER A 128 -2.67 23.45 0.99
N ASP A 129 -2.94 22.21 1.38
CA ASP A 129 -2.75 21.67 2.73
C ASP A 129 -2.39 20.18 2.64
N ILE A 130 -1.88 19.62 3.72
CA ILE A 130 -1.49 18.21 3.84
C ILE A 130 -2.18 17.56 5.03
N SER A 131 -2.71 16.37 4.83
CA SER A 131 -3.42 15.62 5.86
C SER A 131 -2.53 14.60 6.58
N THR A 132 -3.04 14.08 7.69
CA THR A 132 -2.48 12.90 8.37
C THR A 132 -2.88 11.58 7.72
N GLY A 133 -3.77 11.60 6.72
CA GLY A 133 -4.25 10.43 6.00
C GLY A 133 -3.15 9.70 5.21
N ALA A 134 -2.17 10.45 4.69
CA ALA A 134 -1.05 9.93 3.92
C ALA A 134 -0.01 9.12 4.74
N LYS A 135 -0.21 8.90 6.04
CA LYS A 135 0.78 8.25 6.90
C LYS A 135 1.18 6.87 6.38
N ASN A 136 0.19 6.02 6.08
CA ASN A 136 0.44 4.66 5.61
C ASN A 136 1.21 4.66 4.28
N ASP A 137 0.94 5.62 3.40
CA ASP A 137 1.63 5.71 2.11
C ASP A 137 3.08 6.17 2.27
N ILE A 138 3.33 7.13 3.18
CA ILE A 138 4.68 7.57 3.54
C ILE A 138 5.47 6.42 4.17
N ASP A 139 4.86 5.67 5.10
CA ASP A 139 5.50 4.55 5.78
C ASP A 139 5.89 3.45 4.76
N ARG A 140 5.00 3.13 3.82
CA ARG A 140 5.24 2.16 2.74
C ARG A 140 6.29 2.65 1.74
N ALA A 141 6.19 3.88 1.26
CA ALA A 141 7.17 4.45 0.34
C ALA A 141 8.57 4.49 0.99
N SER A 142 8.64 4.88 2.26
CA SER A 142 9.89 4.88 3.03
C SER A 142 10.45 3.46 3.24
N ALA A 143 9.58 2.47 3.43
CA ALA A 143 10.01 1.07 3.53
C ALA A 143 10.60 0.56 2.21
N ILE A 144 9.95 0.87 1.07
CA ILE A 144 10.47 0.54 -0.27
C ILE A 144 11.82 1.22 -0.49
N ALA A 145 11.93 2.53 -0.24
CA ALA A 145 13.19 3.26 -0.38
C ALA A 145 14.31 2.67 0.49
N ARG A 146 14.01 2.29 1.73
CA ARG A 146 14.97 1.59 2.60
C ARG A 146 15.39 0.24 2.05
N ALA A 147 14.46 -0.60 1.59
CA ALA A 147 14.78 -1.89 0.99
C ALA A 147 15.61 -1.75 -0.28
N MET A 148 15.28 -0.78 -1.14
CA MET A 148 16.07 -0.45 -2.34
C MET A 148 17.53 -0.13 -2.01
N VAL A 149 17.76 0.63 -0.94
CA VAL A 149 19.11 1.04 -0.53
C VAL A 149 19.83 -0.06 0.24
N MET A 150 19.17 -0.70 1.21
CA MET A 150 19.80 -1.59 2.18
C MET A 150 19.81 -3.06 1.77
N GLU A 151 18.82 -3.53 1.02
CA GLU A 151 18.64 -4.96 0.72
C GLU A 151 18.91 -5.26 -0.75
N TYR A 152 18.46 -4.39 -1.65
CA TYR A 152 18.55 -4.62 -3.09
C TYR A 152 19.77 -3.98 -3.76
N GLY A 153 20.57 -3.19 -3.01
CA GLY A 153 21.78 -2.56 -3.54
C GLY A 153 21.52 -1.62 -4.72
N MET A 154 20.36 -0.94 -4.74
CA MET A 154 19.93 -0.07 -5.85
C MET A 154 20.45 1.37 -5.73
N SER A 155 21.28 1.67 -4.73
CA SER A 155 22.03 2.92 -4.60
C SER A 155 23.34 2.84 -5.36
N GLU A 156 23.58 3.79 -6.27
CA GLU A 156 24.87 3.89 -6.98
C GLU A 156 26.02 4.30 -6.04
N LYS A 157 25.71 5.04 -4.98
CA LYS A 157 26.70 5.57 -4.04
C LYS A 157 27.19 4.51 -3.05
N LEU A 158 26.27 3.68 -2.56
CA LEU A 158 26.60 2.58 -1.65
C LEU A 158 26.96 1.28 -2.39
N GLY A 159 26.59 1.19 -3.67
CA GLY A 159 26.85 0.03 -4.50
C GLY A 159 25.94 -1.16 -4.18
N THR A 160 26.28 -2.30 -4.77
CA THR A 160 25.51 -3.55 -4.66
C THR A 160 25.90 -4.33 -3.39
N ILE A 161 25.68 -3.71 -2.22
CA ILE A 161 25.98 -4.29 -0.90
C ILE A 161 24.68 -4.43 -0.12
N SER A 162 24.48 -5.60 0.50
CA SER A 162 23.38 -5.80 1.45
C SER A 162 23.83 -5.35 2.85
N TYR A 163 23.12 -4.36 3.38
CA TYR A 163 23.27 -3.82 4.74
C TYR A 163 22.19 -4.36 5.69
N GLY A 164 21.28 -5.21 5.19
CA GLY A 164 20.25 -5.87 5.98
C GLY A 164 20.83 -6.82 7.02
N ASN A 165 20.12 -6.98 8.13
CA ASN A 165 20.37 -8.07 9.07
C ASN A 165 19.50 -9.26 8.65
N ASP A 166 20.13 -10.32 8.15
CA ASP A 166 19.54 -11.66 8.20
C ASP A 166 19.45 -12.10 9.66
N ASN A 167 18.42 -11.64 10.36
CA ASN A 167 18.00 -12.21 11.65
C ASN A 167 16.48 -12.41 11.58
N ASN A 168 16.09 -13.31 10.68
CA ASN A 168 14.75 -13.89 10.65
C ASN A 168 14.57 -15.00 11.71
N GLU A 169 15.51 -15.15 12.65
CA GLU A 169 15.34 -16.03 13.81
C GLU A 169 14.43 -15.35 14.85
N VAL A 170 13.15 -15.73 14.78
CA VAL A 170 12.14 -15.51 15.82
C VAL A 170 12.49 -16.37 17.03
N PHE A 171 13.53 -16.01 17.77
CA PHE A 171 13.75 -16.55 19.12
C PHE A 171 13.43 -15.46 20.14
N ILE A 172 12.37 -15.74 20.91
CA ILE A 172 11.78 -14.89 21.95
C ILE A 172 12.86 -14.60 23.02
N GLY A 173 13.56 -13.48 22.94
CA GLY A 173 14.51 -13.15 24.01
C GLY A 173 15.53 -12.03 23.83
N ARG A 174 15.54 -11.21 22.77
CA ARG A 174 16.55 -10.14 22.68
C ARG A 174 16.06 -8.86 22.00
N ASN A 175 15.34 -8.04 22.76
CA ASN A 175 15.29 -6.58 22.57
C ASN A 175 16.56 -5.90 23.13
N LEU A 176 17.75 -6.46 22.86
CA LEU A 176 19.03 -5.83 23.22
C LEU A 176 20.01 -5.97 22.06
N GLY A 177 20.04 -4.94 21.22
CA GLY A 177 21.08 -4.71 20.23
C GLY A 177 20.80 -5.36 18.88
N ARG A 178 20.03 -4.68 18.02
CA ARG A 178 20.21 -4.85 16.57
C ARG A 178 21.63 -4.38 16.24
N SER A 179 22.56 -5.31 16.13
CA SER A 179 23.90 -5.07 15.58
C SER A 179 23.74 -4.49 14.19
N ARG A 180 24.04 -3.21 13.98
CA ARG A 180 24.14 -2.65 12.62
C ARG A 180 25.42 -3.25 12.01
N ASN A 181 25.32 -3.86 10.83
CA ASN A 181 26.49 -4.43 10.13
C ASN A 181 27.27 -3.36 9.35
N PHE A 182 27.09 -2.09 9.70
CA PHE A 182 27.66 -0.94 9.01
C PHE A 182 28.04 0.14 10.02
N SER A 183 29.03 0.96 9.66
CA SER A 183 29.48 2.08 10.48
C SER A 183 28.43 3.19 10.56
N GLU A 184 28.54 4.08 11.55
CA GLU A 184 27.67 5.26 11.64
C GLU A 184 27.79 6.17 10.40
N GLU A 185 28.97 6.24 9.77
CA GLU A 185 29.17 6.98 8.52
C GLU A 185 28.33 6.39 7.38
N VAL A 186 28.35 5.06 7.23
CA VAL A 186 27.52 4.36 6.24
C VAL A 186 26.03 4.49 6.59
N GLY A 187 25.68 4.44 7.88
CA GLY A 187 24.31 4.67 8.33
C GLY A 187 23.78 6.06 7.95
N ALA A 188 24.59 7.10 8.18
CA ALA A 188 24.25 8.46 7.76
C ALA A 188 24.14 8.59 6.22
N GLU A 189 24.92 7.81 5.48
CA GLU A 189 24.83 7.77 4.02
C GLU A 189 23.57 7.05 3.55
N ILE A 190 23.20 5.92 4.16
CA ILE A 190 21.91 5.24 3.91
C ILE A 190 20.74 6.21 4.10
N ASP A 191 20.72 6.97 5.20
CA ASP A 191 19.64 7.93 5.46
C ASP A 191 19.55 9.02 4.38
N LYS A 192 20.70 9.51 3.87
CA LYS A 192 20.74 10.47 2.76
C LYS A 192 20.21 9.85 1.47
N GLU A 193 20.60 8.62 1.18
CA GLU A 193 20.17 7.91 -0.02
C GLU A 193 18.67 7.65 0.02
N VAL A 194 18.14 7.15 1.14
CA VAL A 194 16.69 6.93 1.35
C VAL A 194 15.93 8.24 1.16
N LYS A 195 16.41 9.34 1.74
CA LYS A 195 15.82 10.67 1.57
C LYS A 195 15.87 11.15 0.11
N ARG A 196 16.86 10.73 -0.68
CA ARG A 196 16.96 11.08 -2.10
C ARG A 196 15.97 10.28 -2.96
N PHE A 197 15.61 9.06 -2.55
CA PHE A 197 14.60 8.25 -3.24
C PHE A 197 13.16 8.74 -3.03
N ILE A 198 12.89 9.38 -1.89
CA ILE A 198 11.61 10.02 -1.53
C ILE A 198 11.51 11.43 -2.10
#